data_AF-A0AB38C4Y8-F1
#
_entry.id   AF-A0AB38C4Y8-F1
#
_cell.length_a   1.000
_cell.length_b   1.000
_cell.length_c   1.000
_cell.angle_alpha   90.00
_cell.angle_beta   90.00
_cell.angle_gamma   90.00
#
_symmetry.space_group_name_H-M   'P 1'
#
loop_
_entity.id
_entity.type
_entity.pdbx_description
1 polymer ?
#
loop_
_entity_poly.entity_id
_entity_poly.type
_entity_poly.pdbx_seq_one_letter_code
_entity_poly.pdbx_strand_id
1 'polypeptide(L)'
;RHRRRSSVSSGKLGERCWGILPNQETFFRVSLEVFNALTATHPTWPLPLIGIARVREYLAGLSVEEDLSATESWRDAATLALNSPIYARSNLGGRNEVFAVADARGFLSETFVFKRTTKEKALHEKAMLSALHLEITQQGDANLFEVPRSLAIVEVFSDDDRRWVHVSQRAAGRLVSELAAEEASNVLEPITDLLAVFHRVGGSAPEGKSAWRSLKQYLKMWSRTLFPPQQAERFVESLHSIFPGKLPLVRKRDGHASNWLVDPAGRIVAIDLESTDFVPIGYDVSQLIEDNALIPASPDGWRSRIAIMERYLSRMETPLSKSALVAAYGWFAITRALRLGTERDAGKHLRRHARELCVLLTEFGDDATQSLARELLQALSRIEQSNTEDSVPSHDHRRLSKAMAYQLRHDGPNNGVAIDKTGFASMDDLARALKVDSSHLLAVAEHPGEPRFEVRDERIRALYGHTLNVVVEAGIKVGTPTALYHGSSWSVLDAIIKDGVNPMQRRMVHLTNIAGEAVAVGARKGAPIVLAIDQFHDAEPVAEGIWVAPCILPNRLSIVNPFIKEGGSVR
;
A
#
# COMPACT_ATOMS: atom_id res chain seq x y z
N ARG A 1 11.71 -32.67 29.25
CA ARG A 1 12.22 -33.75 30.14
C ARG A 1 12.86 -34.78 29.19
N HIS A 2 14.16 -35.08 29.13
CA HIS A 2 15.21 -35.25 30.13
C HIS A 2 16.55 -34.64 29.66
N ARG A 3 17.28 -34.03 30.60
CA ARG A 3 18.71 -33.72 30.51
C ARG A 3 19.54 -35.01 30.73
N ARG A 4 20.63 -35.17 29.99
CA ARG A 4 21.88 -35.74 30.52
C ARG A 4 23.05 -34.86 30.06
N ARG A 5 23.79 -34.35 31.05
CA ARG A 5 25.10 -33.72 30.90
C ARG A 5 26.15 -34.84 30.89
N SER A 6 27.16 -34.71 30.04
CA SER A 6 28.50 -35.23 30.29
C SER A 6 29.52 -34.24 29.72
N SER A 7 30.31 -33.67 30.62
CA SER A 7 31.43 -32.77 30.39
C SER A 7 32.67 -33.52 29.90
N VAL A 8 33.32 -33.03 28.84
CA VAL A 8 34.77 -33.21 28.62
C VAL A 8 35.34 -31.91 28.05
N SER A 9 36.52 -31.57 28.56
CA SER A 9 37.26 -30.32 28.50
C SER A 9 37.86 -29.93 27.14
N SER A 10 38.03 -28.62 26.99
CA SER A 10 38.92 -27.83 26.13
C SER A 10 40.10 -28.54 25.45
N GLY A 11 40.27 -28.27 24.14
CA GLY A 11 41.56 -28.47 23.46
C GLY A 11 41.52 -28.33 21.93
N LYS A 12 41.98 -27.15 21.47
CA LYS A 12 42.61 -26.83 20.17
C LYS A 12 41.75 -26.72 18.89
N LEU A 13 41.85 -25.52 18.31
CA LEU A 13 41.62 -25.22 16.90
C LEU A 13 42.34 -26.22 16.00
N GLY A 14 41.64 -26.64 14.95
CA GLY A 14 42.17 -27.39 13.82
C GLY A 14 41.05 -27.51 12.80
N GLU A 15 41.23 -26.83 11.68
CA GLU A 15 40.39 -26.84 10.48
C GLU A 15 39.77 -28.21 10.23
N ARG A 16 38.43 -28.28 10.20
CA ARG A 16 37.72 -29.40 9.58
C ARG A 16 36.90 -28.85 8.43
N CYS A 17 37.43 -29.05 7.23
CA CYS A 17 36.66 -29.12 6.00
C CYS A 17 35.41 -29.99 6.27
N TRP A 18 34.23 -29.40 6.13
CA TRP A 18 33.00 -30.16 6.08
C TRP A 18 32.99 -30.92 4.76
N GLY A 19 33.37 -32.20 4.84
CA GLY A 19 33.13 -33.15 3.77
C GLY A 19 31.65 -33.18 3.43
N ILE A 20 31.36 -32.93 2.16
CA ILE A 20 30.05 -32.93 1.52
C ILE A 20 29.38 -34.28 1.77
N LEU A 21 28.18 -34.28 2.37
CA LEU A 21 27.35 -35.47 2.49
C LEU A 21 26.72 -35.78 1.12
N PRO A 22 26.90 -36.99 0.54
CA PRO A 22 26.42 -37.35 -0.80
C PRO A 22 24.90 -37.23 -1.01
N ASN A 23 24.09 -37.11 0.04
CA ASN A 23 22.63 -37.02 -0.06
C ASN A 23 22.10 -35.64 -0.48
N GLN A 24 22.84 -34.55 -0.26
CA GLN A 24 22.33 -33.21 -0.57
C GLN A 24 22.39 -32.90 -2.06
N GLU A 25 23.48 -33.23 -2.74
CA GLU A 25 23.60 -33.00 -4.18
C GLU A 25 22.53 -33.78 -4.97
N THR A 26 22.30 -35.05 -4.63
CA THR A 26 21.24 -35.87 -5.23
C THR A 26 19.86 -35.25 -5.01
N PHE A 27 19.57 -34.75 -3.81
CA PHE A 27 18.31 -34.08 -3.51
C PHE A 27 18.08 -32.83 -4.38
N PHE A 28 19.11 -32.01 -4.56
CA PHE A 28 19.03 -30.79 -5.38
C PHE A 28 18.92 -31.11 -6.88
N ARG A 29 19.58 -32.18 -7.36
CA ARG A 29 19.40 -32.66 -8.75
C ARG A 29 17.98 -33.15 -9.01
N VAL A 30 17.39 -33.94 -8.10
CA VAL A 30 15.98 -34.37 -8.20
C VAL A 30 15.03 -33.16 -8.13
N SER A 31 15.33 -32.17 -7.28
CA SER A 31 14.55 -30.93 -7.21
C SER A 31 14.56 -30.17 -8.54
N LEU A 32 15.70 -30.14 -9.23
CA LEU A 32 15.83 -29.54 -10.56
C LEU A 32 14.92 -30.23 -11.59
N GLU A 33 14.86 -31.56 -11.58
CA GLU A 33 13.96 -32.33 -12.46
C GLU A 33 12.48 -31.97 -12.21
N VAL A 34 12.08 -31.89 -10.93
CA VAL A 34 10.72 -31.51 -10.55
C VAL A 34 10.39 -30.08 -11.02
N PHE A 35 11.28 -29.12 -10.79
CA PHE A 35 11.02 -27.75 -11.24
C PHE A 35 11.00 -27.62 -12.76
N ASN A 36 11.85 -28.34 -13.49
CA ASN A 36 11.81 -28.37 -14.96
C ASN A 36 10.50 -28.99 -15.49
N ALA A 37 9.98 -30.04 -14.84
CA ALA A 37 8.68 -30.59 -15.19
C ALA A 37 7.56 -29.56 -14.95
N LEU A 38 7.61 -28.83 -13.83
CA LEU A 38 6.63 -27.79 -13.49
C LEU A 38 6.70 -26.58 -14.43
N THR A 39 7.88 -26.16 -14.90
CA THR A 39 7.96 -25.08 -15.90
C THR A 39 7.40 -25.52 -17.25
N ALA A 40 7.57 -26.79 -17.62
CA ALA A 40 7.01 -27.34 -18.85
C ALA A 40 5.47 -27.42 -18.79
N THR A 41 4.88 -27.81 -17.65
CA THR A 41 3.42 -27.90 -17.49
C THR A 41 2.76 -26.56 -17.17
N HIS A 42 3.47 -25.64 -16.50
CA HIS A 42 2.95 -24.34 -16.07
C HIS A 42 3.90 -23.19 -16.47
N PRO A 43 4.03 -22.88 -17.77
CA PRO A 43 5.03 -21.93 -18.27
C PRO A 43 4.81 -20.48 -17.82
N THR A 44 3.62 -20.14 -17.31
CA THR A 44 3.29 -18.81 -16.79
C THR A 44 3.58 -18.66 -15.29
N TRP A 45 4.07 -19.71 -14.62
CA TRP A 45 4.31 -19.74 -13.19
C TRP A 45 5.79 -19.43 -12.85
N PRO A 46 6.11 -18.32 -12.16
CA PRO A 46 7.49 -17.95 -11.87
C PRO A 46 8.16 -18.76 -10.75
N LEU A 47 7.39 -19.37 -9.82
CA LEU A 47 7.98 -20.07 -8.67
C LEU A 47 8.88 -21.26 -9.08
N PRO A 48 8.51 -22.11 -10.06
CA PRO A 48 9.42 -23.12 -10.58
C PRO A 48 10.74 -22.57 -11.11
N LEU A 49 10.74 -21.45 -11.85
CA LEU A 49 11.97 -20.81 -12.34
C LEU A 49 12.83 -20.25 -11.20
N ILE A 50 12.21 -19.68 -10.18
CA ILE A 50 12.91 -19.27 -8.94
C ILE A 50 13.54 -20.49 -8.27
N GLY A 51 12.82 -21.61 -8.20
CA GLY A 51 13.32 -22.89 -7.70
C GLY A 51 14.55 -23.37 -8.46
N ILE A 52 14.49 -23.37 -9.80
CA ILE A 52 15.63 -23.71 -10.68
C ILE A 52 16.83 -22.80 -10.38
N ALA A 53 16.62 -21.49 -10.32
CA ALA A 53 17.69 -20.52 -10.06
C ALA A 53 18.38 -20.76 -8.71
N ARG A 54 17.60 -21.04 -7.66
CA ARG A 54 18.11 -21.33 -6.31
C ARG A 54 18.86 -22.67 -6.23
N VAL A 55 18.35 -23.69 -6.91
CA VAL A 55 19.02 -24.99 -7.00
C VAL A 55 20.36 -24.85 -7.72
N ARG A 56 20.37 -24.17 -8.87
CA ARG A 56 21.59 -23.91 -9.65
C ARG A 56 22.59 -23.07 -8.86
N GLU A 57 22.16 -22.02 -8.17
CA GLU A 57 23.02 -21.22 -7.30
C GLU A 57 23.66 -22.06 -6.18
N TYR A 58 22.89 -22.95 -5.55
CA TYR A 58 23.42 -23.86 -4.54
C TYR A 58 24.45 -24.83 -5.13
N LEU A 59 24.15 -25.46 -6.27
CA LEU A 59 25.05 -26.38 -6.95
C LEU A 59 26.31 -25.66 -7.47
N ALA A 60 26.16 -24.44 -7.98
CA ALA A 60 27.25 -23.59 -8.45
C ALA A 60 28.19 -23.22 -7.30
N GLY A 61 27.66 -22.95 -6.09
CA GLY A 61 28.49 -22.70 -4.90
C GLY A 61 29.26 -23.93 -4.40
N LEU A 62 28.93 -25.13 -4.87
CA LEU A 62 29.74 -26.34 -4.66
C LEU A 62 30.87 -26.49 -5.69
N SER A 63 30.72 -25.86 -6.86
CA SER A 63 31.79 -25.70 -7.86
C SER A 63 32.55 -24.39 -7.62
N VAL A 64 33.80 -24.29 -8.10
CA VAL A 64 34.63 -23.07 -7.92
C VAL A 64 34.34 -22.02 -9.01
N GLU A 65 33.44 -22.31 -9.96
CA GLU A 65 33.14 -21.46 -11.12
C GLU A 65 31.84 -20.66 -10.93
N GLU A 66 31.85 -19.39 -11.39
CA GLU A 66 30.63 -18.60 -11.53
C GLU A 66 29.73 -19.22 -12.60
N ASP A 67 28.59 -19.76 -12.19
CA ASP A 67 27.66 -20.43 -13.10
C ASP A 67 26.73 -19.42 -13.81
N LEU A 68 27.00 -19.18 -15.09
CA LEU A 68 26.15 -18.40 -15.99
C LEU A 68 24.70 -18.93 -16.01
N SER A 69 24.50 -20.23 -15.78
CA SER A 69 23.19 -20.88 -15.83
C SER A 69 22.26 -20.45 -14.69
N ALA A 70 22.80 -20.09 -13.52
CA ALA A 70 22.02 -19.56 -12.40
C ALA A 70 21.56 -18.13 -12.70
N THR A 71 22.42 -17.31 -13.31
CA THR A 71 22.10 -15.94 -13.74
C THR A 71 21.04 -15.94 -14.83
N GLU A 72 21.11 -16.86 -15.80
CA GLU A 72 20.08 -17.06 -16.81
C GLU A 72 18.73 -17.43 -16.19
N SER A 73 18.73 -18.36 -15.22
CA SER A 73 17.49 -18.76 -14.54
C SER A 73 16.82 -17.61 -13.79
N TRP A 74 17.62 -16.76 -13.13
CA TRP A 74 17.10 -15.55 -12.49
C TRP A 74 16.56 -14.54 -13.50
N ARG A 75 17.21 -14.40 -14.66
CA ARG A 75 16.73 -13.54 -15.76
C ARG A 75 15.41 -14.04 -16.32
N ASP A 76 15.25 -15.35 -16.51
CA ASP A 76 14.02 -15.96 -17.01
C ASP A 76 12.88 -15.78 -15.98
N ALA A 77 13.15 -16.02 -14.70
CA ALA A 77 12.20 -15.78 -13.62
C ALA A 77 11.76 -14.29 -13.55
N ALA A 78 12.72 -13.37 -13.68
CA ALA A 78 12.45 -11.94 -13.67
C ALA A 78 11.62 -11.51 -14.89
N THR A 79 12.00 -11.95 -16.09
CA THR A 79 11.27 -11.66 -17.33
C THR A 79 9.83 -12.15 -17.24
N LEU A 80 9.62 -13.36 -16.72
CA LEU A 80 8.27 -13.90 -16.55
C LEU A 80 7.46 -13.12 -15.50
N ALA A 81 8.06 -12.77 -14.37
CA ALA A 81 7.39 -12.00 -13.31
C ALA A 81 6.98 -10.60 -13.79
N LEU A 82 7.86 -9.88 -14.49
CA LEU A 82 7.62 -8.53 -15.01
C LEU A 82 6.52 -8.50 -16.09
N ASN A 83 6.45 -9.53 -16.92
CA ASN A 83 5.48 -9.62 -18.02
C ASN A 83 4.13 -10.20 -17.59
N SER A 84 3.96 -10.52 -16.31
CA SER A 84 2.75 -11.14 -15.79
C SER A 84 1.90 -10.13 -15.01
N PRO A 85 0.72 -9.75 -15.54
CA PRO A 85 -0.20 -8.80 -14.88
C PRO A 85 -0.64 -9.24 -13.48
N ILE A 86 -0.51 -10.54 -13.22
CA ILE A 86 -0.89 -11.27 -12.04
C ILE A 86 0.06 -11.03 -10.85
N TYR A 87 1.35 -10.90 -11.14
CA TYR A 87 2.38 -10.65 -10.13
C TYR A 87 2.77 -9.17 -10.04
N ALA A 88 2.24 -8.35 -10.96
CA ALA A 88 2.27 -6.90 -10.86
C ALA A 88 1.50 -6.48 -9.60
N ARG A 89 2.23 -6.00 -8.58
CA ARG A 89 1.59 -5.40 -7.40
C ARG A 89 2.05 -3.96 -7.27
N SER A 90 1.11 -3.02 -7.32
CA SER A 90 1.32 -1.60 -7.02
C SER A 90 1.59 -1.29 -5.54
N ASN A 91 1.68 -2.31 -4.66
CA ASN A 91 1.62 -2.13 -3.20
C ASN A 91 2.99 -2.18 -2.49
N LEU A 92 4.09 -1.94 -3.18
CA LEU A 92 5.38 -1.67 -2.55
C LEU A 92 5.78 -0.22 -2.84
N GLY A 93 5.45 0.67 -1.90
CA GLY A 93 5.93 2.07 -1.91
C GLY A 93 5.35 2.97 -3.02
N GLY A 94 4.19 2.64 -3.60
CA GLY A 94 3.54 3.49 -4.61
C GLY A 94 4.29 3.59 -5.95
N ARG A 95 5.19 2.64 -6.24
CA ARG A 95 6.01 2.65 -7.47
C ARG A 95 5.48 1.63 -8.50
N ASN A 96 5.43 2.05 -9.77
CA ASN A 96 4.86 1.31 -10.90
C ASN A 96 5.68 0.11 -11.42
N GLU A 97 6.71 -0.37 -10.72
CA GLU A 97 7.62 -1.40 -11.28
C GLU A 97 8.18 -2.39 -10.23
N VAL A 98 7.37 -2.73 -9.22
CA VAL A 98 7.72 -3.74 -8.20
C VAL A 98 6.76 -4.92 -8.30
N PHE A 99 7.30 -6.13 -8.36
CA PHE A 99 6.54 -7.35 -8.59
C PHE A 99 6.82 -8.33 -7.46
N ALA A 100 5.77 -8.75 -6.77
CA ALA A 100 5.89 -9.65 -5.62
C ALA A 100 5.34 -11.03 -6.01
N VAL A 101 6.23 -12.01 -6.04
CA VAL A 101 5.88 -13.42 -6.23
C VAL A 101 5.81 -14.06 -4.85
N ALA A 102 4.59 -14.35 -4.41
CA ALA A 102 4.30 -15.12 -3.21
C ALA A 102 3.52 -16.38 -3.60
N ASP A 103 3.55 -17.38 -2.74
CA ASP A 103 2.69 -18.55 -2.92
C ASP A 103 1.22 -18.15 -2.73
N ALA A 104 0.38 -18.50 -3.70
CA ALA A 104 -1.07 -18.30 -3.66
C ALA A 104 -1.71 -19.00 -2.44
N ARG A 105 -1.07 -20.06 -1.93
CA ARG A 105 -1.50 -20.79 -0.73
C ARG A 105 -1.01 -20.20 0.58
N GLY A 106 -0.09 -19.23 0.51
CA GLY A 106 0.58 -18.65 1.68
C GLY A 106 1.36 -19.66 2.50
N PHE A 107 1.71 -20.83 1.94
CA PHE A 107 2.57 -21.79 2.62
C PHE A 107 4.03 -21.34 2.64
N LEU A 108 4.44 -20.54 1.66
CA LEU A 108 5.70 -19.83 1.75
C LEU A 108 5.59 -18.74 2.81
N SER A 109 6.43 -18.84 3.85
CA SER A 109 6.70 -17.72 4.77
C SER A 109 7.42 -16.56 4.10
N GLU A 110 7.80 -16.72 2.83
CA GLU A 110 8.68 -15.84 2.08
C GLU A 110 7.97 -15.26 0.86
N THR A 111 8.29 -14.01 0.55
CA THR A 111 7.90 -13.29 -0.66
C THR A 111 9.14 -12.94 -1.45
N PHE A 112 9.17 -13.30 -2.73
CA PHE A 112 10.19 -12.86 -3.67
C PHE A 112 9.75 -11.54 -4.30
N VAL A 113 10.65 -10.57 -4.34
CA VAL A 113 10.40 -9.23 -4.87
C VAL A 113 11.34 -8.98 -6.04
N PHE A 114 10.77 -8.69 -7.20
CA PHE A 114 11.45 -8.30 -8.42
C PHE A 114 11.21 -6.81 -8.62
N LYS A 115 12.29 -6.04 -8.55
CA LYS A 115 12.22 -4.58 -8.59
C LYS A 115 13.04 -4.06 -9.76
N ARG A 116 12.36 -3.43 -10.71
CA ARG A 116 13.01 -2.81 -11.86
C ARG A 116 13.65 -1.48 -11.46
N THR A 117 14.92 -1.28 -11.80
CA THR A 117 15.74 -0.18 -11.29
C THR A 117 16.99 -0.01 -12.17
N THR A 118 17.90 0.90 -11.81
CA THR A 118 19.22 1.01 -12.49
C THR A 118 20.25 0.12 -11.80
N LYS A 119 21.34 -0.22 -12.49
CA LYS A 119 22.40 -1.08 -11.92
C LYS A 119 22.96 -0.50 -10.62
N GLU A 120 23.21 0.81 -10.60
CA GLU A 120 23.79 1.51 -9.46
C GLU A 120 22.87 1.44 -8.25
N LYS A 121 21.55 1.63 -8.44
CA LYS A 121 20.56 1.54 -7.36
C LYS A 121 20.42 0.12 -6.83
N ALA A 122 20.39 -0.88 -7.70
CA ALA A 122 20.35 -2.29 -7.29
C ALA A 122 21.58 -2.68 -6.45
N LEU A 123 22.78 -2.30 -6.91
CA LEU A 123 24.03 -2.56 -6.18
C LEU A 123 24.06 -1.81 -4.84
N HIS A 124 23.58 -0.57 -4.80
CA HIS A 124 23.47 0.20 -3.57
C HIS A 124 22.52 -0.46 -2.55
N GLU A 125 21.33 -0.86 -2.98
CA GLU A 125 20.35 -1.54 -2.13
C GLU A 125 20.91 -2.88 -1.61
N LYS A 126 21.56 -3.68 -2.47
CA LYS A 126 22.24 -4.92 -2.06
C LYS A 126 23.29 -4.68 -0.97
N ALA A 127 24.14 -3.67 -1.13
CA ALA A 127 25.17 -3.32 -0.16
C ALA A 127 24.56 -2.89 1.19
N MET A 128 23.52 -2.04 1.14
CA MET A 128 22.79 -1.59 2.33
C MET A 128 22.12 -2.75 3.07
N LEU A 129 21.39 -3.63 2.36
CA LEU A 129 20.75 -4.80 2.96
C LEU A 129 21.76 -5.72 3.66
N SER A 130 22.91 -5.95 3.02
CA SER A 130 23.98 -6.79 3.58
C SER A 130 24.58 -6.18 4.85
N ALA A 131 24.82 -4.87 4.84
CA ALA A 131 25.37 -4.16 6.00
C ALA A 131 24.38 -4.12 7.17
N LEU A 132 23.09 -3.91 6.90
CA LEU A 132 22.05 -3.92 7.93
C LEU A 132 21.87 -5.31 8.55
N HIS A 133 21.86 -6.35 7.72
CA HIS A 133 21.74 -7.72 8.21
C HIS A 133 22.91 -8.08 9.14
N LEU A 134 24.14 -7.67 8.77
CA LEU A 134 25.32 -7.84 9.62
C LEU A 134 25.18 -7.08 10.94
N GLU A 135 24.78 -5.81 10.90
CA GLU A 135 24.62 -4.97 12.09
C GLU A 135 23.55 -5.52 13.04
N ILE A 136 22.37 -5.89 12.53
CA ILE A 136 21.28 -6.50 13.31
C ILE A 136 21.76 -7.78 13.99
N THR A 137 22.51 -8.61 13.28
CA THR A 137 23.06 -9.86 13.81
C THR A 137 24.09 -9.60 14.91
N GLN A 138 24.99 -8.63 14.70
CA GLN A 138 26.02 -8.26 15.68
C GLN A 138 25.43 -7.67 16.97
N GLN A 139 24.34 -6.90 16.86
CA GLN A 139 23.63 -6.34 18.02
C GLN A 139 22.76 -7.39 18.75
N GLY A 140 22.56 -8.57 18.16
CA GLY A 140 21.71 -9.62 18.73
C GLY A 140 20.21 -9.37 18.56
N ASP A 141 19.82 -8.46 17.65
CA ASP A 141 18.44 -8.00 17.45
C ASP A 141 17.70 -8.80 16.35
N ALA A 142 18.24 -9.93 15.90
CA ALA A 142 17.66 -10.76 14.83
C ALA A 142 16.27 -11.36 15.18
N ASN A 143 15.91 -11.36 16.46
CA ASN A 143 14.57 -11.73 16.96
C ASN A 143 13.57 -10.57 16.91
N LEU A 144 14.03 -9.32 16.69
CA LEU A 144 13.21 -8.11 16.63
C LEU A 144 13.14 -7.53 15.22
N PHE A 145 14.25 -7.61 14.48
CA PHE A 145 14.42 -6.96 13.19
C PHE A 145 14.83 -7.94 12.10
N GLU A 146 14.38 -7.66 10.89
CA GLU A 146 14.72 -8.41 9.69
C GLU A 146 14.84 -7.46 8.50
N VAL A 147 15.68 -7.82 7.52
CA VAL A 147 15.79 -7.08 6.26
C VAL A 147 15.74 -8.06 5.08
N PRO A 148 15.24 -7.62 3.91
CA PRO A 148 15.26 -8.46 2.72
C PRO A 148 16.66 -8.99 2.39
N ARG A 149 16.74 -10.25 1.98
CA ARG A 149 17.94 -10.84 1.43
C ARG A 149 18.02 -10.54 -0.07
N SER A 150 19.09 -9.87 -0.50
CA SER A 150 19.40 -9.74 -1.94
C SER A 150 19.80 -11.10 -2.50
N LEU A 151 19.14 -11.53 -3.59
CA LEU A 151 19.40 -12.82 -4.25
C LEU A 151 20.16 -12.63 -5.55
N ALA A 152 19.66 -11.76 -6.44
CA ALA A 152 20.26 -11.56 -7.76
C ALA A 152 20.06 -10.13 -8.26
N ILE A 153 20.95 -9.70 -9.17
CA ILE A 153 20.79 -8.47 -9.94
C ILE A 153 20.97 -8.87 -11.40
N VAL A 154 19.88 -8.86 -12.18
CA VAL A 154 19.87 -9.36 -13.55
C VAL A 154 19.43 -8.29 -14.53
N GLU A 155 19.96 -8.35 -15.74
CA GLU A 155 19.57 -7.49 -16.85
C GLU A 155 18.46 -8.17 -17.68
N VAL A 156 17.38 -7.44 -17.95
CA VAL A 156 16.24 -7.85 -18.78
C VAL A 156 16.12 -6.91 -19.98
N PHE A 157 15.37 -7.29 -21.01
CA PHE A 157 15.17 -6.44 -22.17
C PHE A 157 14.39 -5.16 -21.81
N SER A 158 14.95 -4.00 -22.14
CA SER A 158 14.30 -2.69 -22.03
C SER A 158 15.03 -1.64 -22.88
N ASP A 159 14.27 -0.66 -23.36
CA ASP A 159 14.78 0.50 -24.11
C ASP A 159 15.36 1.61 -23.20
N ASP A 160 15.28 1.46 -21.87
CA ASP A 160 15.79 2.43 -20.89
C ASP A 160 16.89 1.88 -19.96
N ASP A 161 17.53 2.76 -19.20
CA ASP A 161 18.54 2.38 -18.20
C ASP A 161 17.96 1.65 -16.99
N ARG A 162 16.63 1.54 -16.88
CA ARG A 162 15.95 0.71 -15.88
C ARG A 162 15.81 -0.74 -16.36
N ARG A 163 16.74 -1.22 -17.18
CA ARG A 163 16.81 -2.62 -17.63
C ARG A 163 17.32 -3.61 -16.59
N TRP A 164 17.62 -3.15 -15.37
CA TRP A 164 18.11 -3.99 -14.28
C TRP A 164 16.97 -4.36 -13.34
N VAL A 165 16.99 -5.60 -12.86
CA VAL A 165 16.05 -6.13 -11.88
C VAL A 165 16.81 -6.59 -10.66
N HIS A 166 16.52 -5.96 -9.52
CA HIS A 166 16.97 -6.46 -8.22
C HIS A 166 15.97 -7.49 -7.73
N VAL A 167 16.43 -8.74 -7.55
CA VAL A 167 15.66 -9.83 -6.98
C VAL A 167 16.03 -9.97 -5.51
N SER A 168 15.03 -9.84 -4.64
CA SER A 168 15.20 -9.99 -3.20
C SER A 168 14.15 -10.93 -2.62
N GLN A 169 14.44 -11.47 -1.44
CA GLN A 169 13.57 -12.33 -0.67
C GLN A 169 13.32 -11.69 0.69
N ARG A 170 12.08 -11.72 1.16
CA ARG A 170 11.74 -11.24 2.51
C ARG A 170 10.65 -12.10 3.13
N ALA A 171 10.57 -12.06 4.46
CA ALA A 171 9.44 -12.62 5.17
C ALA A 171 8.11 -11.98 4.68
N ALA A 172 7.07 -12.80 4.60
CA ALA A 172 5.71 -12.33 4.43
C ALA A 172 5.25 -11.56 5.69
N GLY A 173 4.21 -10.74 5.57
CA GLY A 173 3.59 -10.05 6.70
C GLY A 173 2.70 -8.89 6.29
N ARG A 174 2.23 -8.13 7.29
CA ARG A 174 1.28 -7.00 7.12
C ARG A 174 2.03 -5.68 7.05
N LEU A 175 1.65 -4.80 6.14
CA LEU A 175 2.22 -3.44 6.11
C LEU A 175 1.79 -2.66 7.34
N VAL A 176 2.67 -1.82 7.88
CA VAL A 176 2.33 -0.97 9.04
C VAL A 176 1.22 0.02 8.69
N SER A 177 1.13 0.46 7.42
CA SER A 177 0.02 1.28 6.91
C SER A 177 -1.34 0.56 6.88
N GLU A 178 -1.38 -0.76 7.02
CA GLU A 178 -2.60 -1.58 7.05
C GLU A 178 -3.00 -2.01 8.48
N LEU A 179 -2.21 -1.62 9.49
CA LEU A 179 -2.49 -1.92 10.88
C LEU A 179 -3.57 -0.97 11.43
N ALA A 180 -4.37 -1.45 12.39
CA ALA A 180 -5.20 -0.55 13.18
C ALA A 180 -4.33 0.43 13.98
N ALA A 181 -4.86 1.60 14.35
CA ALA A 181 -4.08 2.63 15.06
C ALA A 181 -3.42 2.11 16.36
N GLU A 182 -4.14 1.26 17.10
CA GLU A 182 -3.62 0.63 18.33
C GLU A 182 -2.45 -0.34 18.03
N GLU A 183 -2.59 -1.17 16.99
CA GLU A 183 -1.53 -2.07 16.54
C GLU A 183 -0.30 -1.30 16.03
N ALA A 184 -0.53 -0.24 15.25
CA ALA A 184 0.52 0.60 14.69
C ALA A 184 1.31 1.32 15.80
N SER A 185 0.62 1.78 16.85
CA SER A 185 1.29 2.43 17.98
C SER A 185 2.26 1.50 18.71
N ASN A 186 1.94 0.20 18.81
CA ASN A 186 2.80 -0.80 19.47
C ASN A 186 4.11 -1.09 18.73
N VAL A 187 4.17 -0.77 17.42
CA VAL A 187 5.36 -1.03 16.59
C VAL A 187 6.20 0.22 16.32
N LEU A 188 5.74 1.41 16.73
CA LEU A 188 6.46 2.67 16.50
C LEU A 188 7.85 2.70 17.12
N GLU A 189 8.00 2.29 18.38
CA GLU A 189 9.32 2.25 19.05
C GLU A 189 10.27 1.24 18.38
N PRO A 190 9.88 -0.02 18.14
CA PRO A 190 10.70 -0.96 17.36
C PRO A 190 11.08 -0.46 15.96
N ILE A 191 10.17 0.19 15.24
CA ILE A 191 10.47 0.78 13.93
C ILE A 191 11.50 1.90 14.07
N THR A 192 11.33 2.77 15.07
CA THR A 192 12.25 3.87 15.36
C THR A 192 13.66 3.37 15.70
N ASP A 193 13.74 2.25 16.41
CA ASP A 193 14.98 1.57 16.75
C ASP A 193 15.71 1.04 15.52
N LEU A 194 14.99 0.35 14.62
CA LEU A 194 15.52 -0.14 13.36
C LEU A 194 15.90 1.01 12.41
N LEU A 195 15.16 2.12 12.44
CA LEU A 195 15.51 3.34 11.70
C LEU A 195 16.83 3.94 12.20
N ALA A 196 17.12 3.90 13.50
CA ALA A 196 18.41 4.32 14.03
C ALA A 196 19.54 3.39 13.55
N VAL A 197 19.33 2.07 13.55
CA VAL A 197 20.28 1.11 12.95
C VAL A 197 20.54 1.47 11.48
N PHE A 198 19.49 1.75 10.73
CA PHE A 198 19.59 2.17 9.32
C PHE A 198 20.45 3.41 9.14
N HIS A 199 20.21 4.47 9.91
CA HIS A 199 20.95 5.71 9.77
C HIS A 199 22.41 5.62 10.22
N ARG A 200 22.74 4.74 11.17
CA ARG A 200 24.14 4.45 11.52
C ARG A 200 24.87 3.74 10.38
N VAL A 201 24.24 2.73 9.79
CA VAL A 201 24.81 1.94 8.68
C VAL A 201 24.88 2.75 7.38
N GLY A 202 23.88 3.60 7.11
CA GLY A 202 23.78 4.39 5.88
C GLY A 202 24.88 5.42 5.68
N GLY A 203 25.65 5.70 6.74
CA GLY A 203 26.81 6.58 6.73
C GLY A 203 26.46 8.07 6.72
N SER A 204 27.49 8.90 6.80
CA SER A 204 27.39 10.35 6.80
C SER A 204 27.29 10.93 5.39
N ALA A 205 26.72 12.13 5.28
CA ALA A 205 26.67 12.84 4.01
C ALA A 205 28.07 13.25 3.51
N PRO A 206 28.30 13.28 2.18
CA PRO A 206 29.50 13.87 1.61
C PRO A 206 29.68 15.33 2.04
N GLU A 207 30.93 15.80 2.07
CA GLU A 207 31.24 17.18 2.41
C GLU A 207 30.50 18.18 1.49
N GLY A 208 29.94 19.23 2.08
CA GLY A 208 29.16 20.24 1.36
C GLY A 208 27.75 19.82 0.92
N LYS A 209 27.29 18.59 1.22
CA LYS A 209 25.91 18.17 0.95
C LYS A 209 24.93 19.00 1.78
N SER A 210 23.88 19.50 1.13
CA SER A 210 22.82 20.30 1.77
C SER A 210 21.48 19.61 1.62
N ALA A 211 20.85 19.25 2.75
CA ALA A 211 19.50 18.71 2.76
C ALA A 211 18.46 19.75 2.30
N TRP A 212 18.66 21.04 2.62
CA TRP A 212 17.77 22.12 2.21
C TRP A 212 17.55 22.17 0.70
N ARG A 213 18.62 22.01 -0.11
CA ARG A 213 18.50 22.04 -1.58
C ARG A 213 17.51 21.00 -2.11
N SER A 214 17.52 19.79 -1.53
CA SER A 214 16.60 18.72 -1.92
C SER A 214 15.15 18.97 -1.49
N LEU A 215 14.94 19.57 -0.31
CA LEU A 215 13.62 19.84 0.25
C LEU A 215 12.95 21.08 -0.35
N LYS A 216 13.75 22.12 -0.68
CA LYS A 216 13.26 23.43 -1.14
C LYS A 216 12.29 23.33 -2.31
N GLN A 217 12.56 22.45 -3.29
CA GLN A 217 11.70 22.32 -4.47
C GLN A 217 10.30 21.81 -4.09
N TYR A 218 10.22 20.81 -3.22
CA TYR A 218 8.95 20.27 -2.74
C TYR A 218 8.20 21.28 -1.87
N LEU A 219 8.90 21.95 -0.94
CA LEU A 219 8.30 23.00 -0.12
C LEU A 219 7.73 24.14 -0.98
N LYS A 220 8.44 24.55 -2.03
CA LYS A 220 7.96 25.57 -2.98
C LYS A 220 6.74 25.09 -3.75
N MET A 221 6.75 23.85 -4.23
CA MET A 221 5.62 23.24 -4.94
C MET A 221 4.37 23.22 -4.06
N TRP A 222 4.47 22.68 -2.84
CA TRP A 222 3.34 22.61 -1.90
C TRP A 222 2.86 24.00 -1.48
N SER A 223 3.77 24.93 -1.16
CA SER A 223 3.40 26.29 -0.73
C SER A 223 2.63 27.04 -1.82
N ARG A 224 2.95 26.85 -3.10
CA ARG A 224 2.23 27.47 -4.22
C ARG A 224 0.79 27.00 -4.40
N THR A 225 0.41 25.88 -3.78
CA THR A 225 -0.99 25.43 -3.76
C THR A 225 -1.83 26.19 -2.73
N LEU A 226 -1.18 26.78 -1.71
CA LEU A 226 -1.84 27.48 -0.60
C LEU A 226 -1.76 29.00 -0.73
N PHE A 227 -0.67 29.50 -1.31
CA PHE A 227 -0.31 30.90 -1.27
C PHE A 227 -0.09 31.46 -2.68
N PRO A 228 -0.40 32.75 -2.92
CA PRO A 228 0.05 33.47 -4.11
C PRO A 228 1.58 33.40 -4.27
N PRO A 229 2.12 33.49 -5.50
CA PRO A 229 3.55 33.26 -5.76
C PRO A 229 4.52 34.02 -4.84
N GLN A 230 4.29 35.31 -4.57
CA GLN A 230 5.18 36.09 -3.69
C GLN A 230 5.07 35.65 -2.22
N GLN A 231 3.87 35.30 -1.75
CA GLN A 231 3.68 34.83 -0.37
C GLN A 231 4.24 33.41 -0.20
N ALA A 232 4.08 32.53 -1.20
CA ALA A 232 4.69 31.20 -1.19
C ALA A 232 6.22 31.28 -1.06
N GLU A 233 6.85 32.24 -1.74
CA GLU A 233 8.30 32.46 -1.63
C GLU A 233 8.70 32.95 -0.23
N ARG A 234 8.00 33.95 0.32
CA ARG A 234 8.24 34.44 1.69
C ARG A 234 8.03 33.37 2.75
N PHE A 235 7.01 32.53 2.59
CA PHE A 235 6.75 31.41 3.50
C PHE A 235 7.89 30.39 3.48
N VAL A 236 8.38 30.03 2.28
CA VAL A 236 9.53 29.12 2.15
C VAL A 236 10.83 29.75 2.68
N GLU A 237 11.03 31.05 2.50
CA GLU A 237 12.17 31.77 3.10
C GLU A 237 12.10 31.79 4.63
N SER A 238 10.90 31.93 5.18
CA SER A 238 10.68 31.85 6.63
C SER A 238 10.88 30.44 7.17
N LEU A 239 10.48 29.40 6.43
CA LEU A 239 10.87 28.01 6.74
C LEU A 239 12.38 27.80 6.68
N HIS A 240 13.08 28.48 5.75
CA HIS A 240 14.54 28.36 5.63
C HIS A 240 15.27 28.99 6.81
N SER A 241 14.79 30.12 7.33
CA SER A 241 15.47 30.85 8.42
C SER A 241 15.53 30.04 9.71
N ILE A 242 14.55 29.15 9.93
CA ILE A 242 14.47 28.25 11.07
C ILE A 242 14.84 26.79 10.72
N PHE A 243 15.37 26.56 9.51
CA PHE A 243 15.78 25.23 9.08
C PHE A 243 16.85 24.66 10.03
N PRO A 244 16.70 23.43 10.54
CA PRO A 244 17.66 22.82 11.45
C PRO A 244 18.93 22.33 10.72
N GLY A 245 19.55 23.19 9.91
CA GLY A 245 20.68 22.84 9.04
C GLY A 245 22.01 22.58 9.75
N LYS A 246 22.09 22.85 11.06
CA LYS A 246 23.24 22.48 11.90
C LYS A 246 23.18 21.02 12.37
N LEU A 247 22.02 20.38 12.25
CA LEU A 247 21.89 18.97 12.61
C LEU A 247 22.69 18.10 11.63
N PRO A 248 23.32 17.02 12.11
CA PRO A 248 23.97 16.03 11.24
C PRO A 248 23.01 15.53 10.17
N LEU A 249 23.56 15.23 8.99
CA LEU A 249 22.80 14.62 7.91
C LEU A 249 22.95 13.11 7.96
N VAL A 250 21.81 12.43 7.80
CA VAL A 250 21.72 10.98 7.66
C VAL A 250 21.20 10.64 6.28
N ARG A 251 21.56 9.47 5.75
CA ARG A 251 20.99 8.97 4.51
C ARG A 251 19.48 8.84 4.68
N LYS A 252 18.71 9.43 3.77
CA LYS A 252 17.26 9.35 3.81
C LYS A 252 16.83 7.90 3.65
N ARG A 253 15.90 7.45 4.47
CA ARG A 253 15.28 6.12 4.35
C ARG A 253 13.99 6.17 3.57
N ASP A 254 13.18 7.22 3.75
CA ASP A 254 11.74 7.27 3.44
C ASP A 254 10.93 6.49 4.49
N GLY A 255 10.82 7.09 5.68
CA GLY A 255 10.23 6.48 6.88
C GLY A 255 8.74 6.14 6.83
N HIS A 256 8.07 6.30 5.69
CA HIS A 256 6.62 6.09 5.54
C HIS A 256 6.15 4.70 6.04
N ALA A 257 4.95 4.62 6.63
CA ALA A 257 4.41 3.38 7.22
C ALA A 257 4.27 2.24 6.20
N SER A 258 4.02 2.55 4.93
CA SER A 258 3.96 1.54 3.84
C SER A 258 5.30 0.86 3.54
N ASN A 259 6.40 1.40 4.05
CA ASN A 259 7.73 0.84 3.86
C ASN A 259 8.17 -0.02 5.05
N TRP A 260 7.26 -0.31 5.98
CA TRP A 260 7.50 -1.19 7.13
C TRP A 260 6.50 -2.33 7.11
N LEU A 261 6.95 -3.52 7.51
CA LEU A 261 6.12 -4.71 7.61
C LEU A 261 6.33 -5.38 8.96
N VAL A 262 5.28 -5.97 9.50
CA VAL A 262 5.34 -6.85 10.66
C VAL A 262 5.14 -8.28 10.19
N ASP A 263 6.15 -9.13 10.39
CA ASP A 263 6.08 -10.54 10.00
C ASP A 263 5.26 -11.38 11.01
N PRO A 264 4.89 -12.63 10.69
CA PRO A 264 4.14 -13.50 11.62
C PRO A 264 4.84 -13.77 12.95
N ALA A 265 6.16 -13.61 13.03
CA ALA A 265 6.92 -13.73 14.26
C ALA A 265 6.95 -12.43 15.09
N GLY A 266 6.32 -11.36 14.59
CA GLY A 266 6.26 -10.04 15.23
C GLY A 266 7.49 -9.17 14.96
N ARG A 267 8.37 -9.57 14.04
CA ARG A 267 9.58 -8.81 13.71
C ARG A 267 9.25 -7.64 12.77
N ILE A 268 9.98 -6.55 12.94
CA ILE A 268 9.90 -5.41 12.04
C ILE A 268 10.81 -5.65 10.84
N VAL A 269 10.21 -5.60 9.66
CA VAL A 269 10.89 -5.74 8.38
C VAL A 269 10.93 -4.39 7.67
N ALA A 270 12.14 -3.91 7.39
CA ALA A 270 12.33 -2.71 6.58
C ALA A 270 12.32 -3.07 5.09
N ILE A 271 11.57 -2.33 4.27
CA ILE A 271 11.55 -2.51 2.81
C ILE A 271 11.84 -1.21 2.07
N ASP A 272 12.26 -1.35 0.80
CA ASP A 272 12.57 -0.25 -0.13
C ASP A 272 13.67 0.71 0.36
N LEU A 273 14.94 0.29 0.23
CA LEU A 273 16.10 1.00 0.81
C LEU A 273 16.94 1.76 -0.24
N GLU A 274 16.32 2.20 -1.33
CA GLU A 274 17.04 2.75 -2.49
C GLU A 274 17.36 4.25 -2.43
N SER A 275 16.88 4.98 -1.42
CA SER A 275 17.09 6.43 -1.39
C SER A 275 18.57 6.79 -1.21
N THR A 276 19.07 7.65 -2.08
CA THR A 276 20.45 8.16 -2.06
C THR A 276 20.55 9.59 -1.53
N ASP A 277 19.41 10.18 -1.16
CA ASP A 277 19.33 11.53 -0.60
C ASP A 277 19.78 11.56 0.86
N PHE A 278 19.99 12.78 1.37
CA PHE A 278 20.37 13.01 2.75
C PHE A 278 19.43 14.04 3.37
N VAL A 279 18.98 13.76 4.59
CA VAL A 279 18.05 14.58 5.36
C VAL A 279 18.63 14.87 6.75
N PRO A 280 18.17 15.92 7.45
CA PRO A 280 18.57 16.15 8.82
C PRO A 280 18.20 14.96 9.70
N ILE A 281 19.07 14.61 10.64
CA ILE A 281 18.82 13.55 11.62
C ILE A 281 17.47 13.78 12.32
N GLY A 282 16.63 12.75 12.36
CA GLY A 282 15.28 12.80 12.92
C GLY A 282 14.17 13.07 11.88
N TYR A 283 14.50 13.56 10.68
CA TYR A 283 13.49 13.87 9.67
C TYR A 283 12.59 12.66 9.32
N ASP A 284 13.17 11.48 9.07
CA ASP A 284 12.41 10.25 8.77
C ASP A 284 11.53 9.78 9.95
N VAL A 285 11.85 10.14 11.21
CA VAL A 285 11.00 9.84 12.38
C VAL A 285 9.69 10.62 12.30
N SER A 286 9.77 11.91 11.96
CA SER A 286 8.56 12.71 11.73
C SER A 286 7.74 12.18 10.55
N GLN A 287 8.41 11.68 9.52
CA GLN A 287 7.75 11.13 8.34
C GLN A 287 6.98 9.85 8.70
N LEU A 288 7.59 8.96 9.49
CA LEU A 288 6.96 7.76 10.04
C LEU A 288 5.66 8.10 10.79
N ILE A 289 5.73 9.09 11.69
CA ILE A 289 4.61 9.45 12.56
C ILE A 289 3.50 10.18 11.80
N GLU A 290 3.84 11.23 11.05
CA GLU A 290 2.85 12.18 10.56
C GLU A 290 2.19 11.73 9.25
N ASP A 291 2.90 11.06 8.35
CA ASP A 291 2.37 10.76 7.01
C ASP A 291 1.18 9.78 7.03
N ASN A 292 1.00 9.03 8.13
CA ASN A 292 -0.14 8.14 8.35
C ASN A 292 -0.94 8.51 9.60
N ALA A 293 -0.69 9.69 10.19
CA ALA A 293 -1.33 10.16 11.42
C ALA A 293 -1.31 9.12 12.56
N LEU A 294 -0.16 8.44 12.75
CA LEU A 294 -0.04 7.32 13.68
C LEU A 294 -0.19 7.72 15.15
N ILE A 295 0.03 9.00 15.45
CA ILE A 295 -0.17 9.56 16.79
C ILE A 295 -1.18 10.70 16.69
N PRO A 296 -2.23 10.73 17.51
CA PRO A 296 -3.18 11.84 17.55
C PRO A 296 -2.50 13.18 17.81
N ALA A 297 -3.02 14.27 17.24
CA ALA A 297 -2.55 15.62 17.51
C ALA A 297 -3.18 16.17 18.82
N SER A 298 -2.70 15.65 19.96
CA SER A 298 -3.13 16.02 21.31
C SER A 298 -1.92 16.34 22.21
N PRO A 299 -2.11 16.93 23.40
CA PRO A 299 -1.00 17.16 24.34
C PRO A 299 -0.21 15.89 24.70
N ASP A 300 -0.88 14.75 24.90
CA ASP A 300 -0.21 13.47 25.13
C ASP A 300 0.45 12.92 23.85
N GLY A 301 -0.17 13.17 22.70
CA GLY A 301 0.43 12.89 21.41
C GLY A 301 1.71 13.70 21.14
N TRP A 302 1.79 14.94 21.62
CA TRP A 302 3.02 15.74 21.57
C TRP A 302 4.11 15.13 22.44
N ARG A 303 3.80 14.78 23.69
CA ARG A 303 4.75 14.10 24.59
C ARG A 303 5.30 12.81 23.97
N SER A 304 4.43 12.04 23.33
CA SER A 304 4.81 10.79 22.65
C SER A 304 5.76 11.01 21.47
N ARG A 305 5.50 12.03 20.63
CA ARG A 305 6.38 12.42 19.52
C ARG A 305 7.78 12.80 19.98
N ILE A 306 7.85 13.62 21.03
CA ILE A 306 9.11 14.07 21.63
C ILE A 306 9.86 12.87 22.21
N ALA A 307 9.19 11.99 22.96
CA ALA A 307 9.81 10.79 23.52
C ALA A 307 10.37 9.84 22.44
N ILE A 308 9.63 9.62 21.35
CA ILE A 308 10.11 8.80 20.22
C ILE A 308 11.33 9.43 19.55
N MET A 309 11.32 10.76 19.34
CA MET A 309 12.46 11.48 18.79
C MET A 309 13.68 11.43 19.71
N GLU A 310 13.49 11.57 21.03
CA GLU A 310 14.58 11.42 22.02
C GLU A 310 15.17 10.02 22.01
N ARG A 311 14.32 8.99 21.97
CA ARG A 311 14.74 7.58 21.85
C ARG A 311 15.61 7.37 20.61
N TYR A 312 15.15 7.88 19.46
CA TYR A 312 15.89 7.82 18.21
C TYR A 312 17.25 8.51 18.32
N LEU A 313 17.28 9.77 18.79
CA LEU A 313 18.51 10.56 18.91
C LEU A 313 19.51 9.97 19.91
N SER A 314 19.02 9.38 21.00
CA SER A 314 19.85 8.65 21.96
C SER A 314 20.54 7.44 21.32
N ARG A 315 19.83 6.68 20.49
CA ARG A 315 20.41 5.55 19.73
C ARG A 315 21.40 6.00 18.65
N MET A 316 21.23 7.22 18.15
CA MET A 316 22.17 7.85 17.22
C MET A 316 23.32 8.58 17.91
N GLU A 317 23.41 8.49 19.26
CA GLU A 317 24.45 9.16 20.06
C GLU A 317 24.52 10.68 19.81
N THR A 318 23.37 11.28 19.47
CA THR A 318 23.26 12.72 19.14
C THR A 318 22.14 13.37 19.97
N PRO A 319 22.21 13.34 21.32
CA PRO A 319 21.18 13.94 22.16
C PRO A 319 21.10 15.46 21.93
N LEU A 320 19.89 16.00 21.95
CA LEU A 320 19.63 17.43 21.83
C LEU A 320 19.13 17.99 23.16
N SER A 321 19.35 19.29 23.38
CA SER A 321 18.66 19.99 24.46
C SER A 321 17.14 20.01 24.18
N LYS A 322 16.33 20.11 25.24
CA LYS A 322 14.87 20.14 25.10
C LYS A 322 14.38 21.22 24.14
N SER A 323 14.99 22.41 24.15
CA SER A 323 14.64 23.50 23.24
C SER A 323 15.01 23.20 21.79
N ALA A 324 16.21 22.65 21.55
CA ALA A 324 16.65 22.27 20.20
C ALA A 324 15.82 21.12 19.63
N LEU A 325 15.42 20.17 20.47
CA LEU A 325 14.55 19.07 20.11
C LEU A 325 13.16 19.54 19.68
N VAL A 326 12.54 20.43 20.48
CA VAL A 326 11.23 21.02 20.16
C VAL A 326 11.29 21.81 18.86
N ALA A 327 12.33 22.63 18.66
CA ALA A 327 12.52 23.39 17.42
C ALA A 327 12.71 22.48 16.21
N ALA A 328 13.54 21.43 16.33
CA ALA A 328 13.77 20.47 15.24
C ALA A 328 12.50 19.69 14.88
N TYR A 329 11.81 19.10 15.87
CA TYR A 329 10.57 18.37 15.64
C TYR A 329 9.49 19.29 15.07
N GLY A 330 9.35 20.49 15.62
CA GLY A 330 8.40 21.49 15.15
C GLY A 330 8.60 21.83 13.67
N TRP A 331 9.86 22.05 13.26
CA TRP A 331 10.21 22.26 11.87
C TRP A 331 9.86 21.04 11.00
N PHE A 332 10.17 19.82 11.43
CA PHE A 332 9.83 18.62 10.67
C PHE A 332 8.31 18.48 10.50
N ALA A 333 7.56 18.58 11.60
CA ALA A 333 6.11 18.46 11.65
C ALA A 333 5.40 19.50 10.78
N ILE A 334 5.83 20.78 10.78
CA ILE A 334 5.19 21.79 9.93
C ILE A 334 5.38 21.49 8.43
N THR A 335 6.54 20.96 8.03
CA THR A 335 6.73 20.52 6.63
C THR A 335 5.86 19.32 6.27
N ARG A 336 5.59 18.41 7.23
CA ARG A 336 4.65 17.29 7.04
C ARG A 336 3.22 17.81 6.90
N ALA A 337 2.79 18.73 7.78
CA ALA A 337 1.48 19.38 7.69
C ALA A 337 1.27 20.08 6.34
N LEU A 338 2.28 20.83 5.86
CA LEU A 338 2.25 21.47 4.55
C LEU A 338 2.03 20.46 3.42
N ARG A 339 2.79 19.35 3.42
CA ARG A 339 2.61 18.28 2.42
C ARG A 339 1.21 17.67 2.51
N LEU A 340 0.81 17.18 3.68
CA LEU A 340 -0.45 16.44 3.86
C LEU A 340 -1.68 17.30 3.55
N GLY A 341 -1.61 18.61 3.81
CA GLY A 341 -2.67 19.54 3.46
C GLY A 341 -2.84 19.77 1.96
N THR A 342 -1.77 19.61 1.17
CA THR A 342 -1.68 20.07 -0.23
C THR A 342 -1.52 18.96 -1.26
N GLU A 343 -1.04 17.80 -0.84
CA GLU A 343 -0.82 16.66 -1.72
C GLU A 343 -2.15 16.19 -2.32
N ARG A 344 -2.16 15.90 -3.62
CA ARG A 344 -3.39 15.59 -4.36
C ARG A 344 -4.08 14.34 -3.82
N ASP A 345 -3.30 13.31 -3.53
CA ASP A 345 -3.81 11.99 -3.15
C ASP A 345 -4.04 11.85 -1.63
N ALA A 346 -3.76 12.90 -0.84
CA ALA A 346 -4.03 12.88 0.59
C ALA A 346 -5.54 12.80 0.88
N GLY A 347 -5.95 11.78 1.64
CA GLY A 347 -7.34 11.59 2.05
C GLY A 347 -7.84 12.67 3.02
N LYS A 348 -9.16 12.76 3.19
CA LYS A 348 -9.81 13.74 4.10
C LYS A 348 -9.26 13.67 5.53
N HIS A 349 -8.94 12.47 6.02
CA HIS A 349 -8.39 12.27 7.36
C HIS A 349 -6.97 12.85 7.50
N LEU A 350 -6.09 12.68 6.50
CA LEU A 350 -4.73 13.26 6.52
C LEU A 350 -4.75 14.78 6.42
N ARG A 351 -5.67 15.35 5.63
CA ARG A 351 -5.86 16.82 5.58
C ARG A 351 -6.37 17.39 6.90
N ARG A 352 -7.24 16.64 7.60
CA ARG A 352 -7.65 16.99 8.97
C ARG A 352 -6.45 16.95 9.92
N HIS A 353 -5.69 15.85 9.90
CA HIS A 353 -4.48 15.69 10.70
C HIS A 353 -3.49 16.84 10.47
N ALA A 354 -3.29 17.27 9.22
CA ALA A 354 -2.43 18.42 8.91
C ALA A 354 -2.84 19.70 9.65
N ARG A 355 -4.15 20.00 9.75
CA ARG A 355 -4.64 21.16 10.49
C ARG A 355 -4.52 20.99 11.99
N GLU A 356 -4.87 19.81 12.51
CA GLU A 356 -4.72 19.50 13.93
C GLU A 356 -3.26 19.57 14.36
N LEU A 357 -2.32 19.13 13.50
CA LEU A 357 -0.89 19.25 13.71
C LEU A 357 -0.46 20.73 13.75
N CYS A 358 -0.98 21.58 12.86
CA CYS A 358 -0.73 23.02 12.96
C CYS A 358 -1.23 23.60 14.29
N VAL A 359 -2.44 23.24 14.74
CA VAL A 359 -2.98 23.67 16.05
C VAL A 359 -2.04 23.24 17.17
N LEU A 360 -1.63 21.97 17.19
CA LEU A 360 -0.68 21.44 18.18
C LEU A 360 0.64 22.23 18.20
N LEU A 361 1.18 22.56 17.02
CA LEU A 361 2.40 23.34 16.89
C LEU A 361 2.25 24.79 17.37
N THR A 362 1.05 25.37 17.33
CA THR A 362 0.82 26.70 17.92
C THR A 362 0.88 26.71 19.45
N GLU A 363 0.67 25.56 20.09
CA GLU A 363 0.70 25.40 21.56
C GLU A 363 2.07 24.94 22.05
N PHE A 364 2.71 24.00 21.35
CA PHE A 364 3.91 23.31 21.84
C PHE A 364 5.20 23.60 21.05
N GLY A 365 5.11 24.23 19.88
CA GLY A 365 6.28 24.65 19.11
C GLY A 365 7.03 25.81 19.77
N ASP A 366 8.25 26.07 19.33
CA ASP A 366 8.97 27.30 19.66
C ASP A 366 8.35 28.51 18.93
N ASP A 367 8.65 29.73 19.39
CA ASP A 367 8.00 30.97 18.91
C ASP A 367 7.99 31.11 17.38
N ALA A 368 9.08 30.72 16.73
CA ALA A 368 9.21 30.80 15.28
C ALA A 368 8.33 29.76 14.57
N THR A 369 8.28 28.52 15.07
CA THR A 369 7.38 27.48 14.55
C THR A 369 5.91 27.84 14.79
N GLN A 370 5.57 28.39 15.96
CA GLN A 370 4.20 28.81 16.26
C GLN A 370 3.68 29.85 15.25
N SER A 371 4.52 30.83 14.88
CA SER A 371 4.17 31.85 13.90
C SER A 371 3.82 31.23 12.53
N LEU A 372 4.70 30.35 12.04
CA LEU A 372 4.48 29.67 10.75
C LEU A 372 3.30 28.70 10.79
N ALA A 373 3.08 28.02 11.92
CA ALA A 373 1.95 27.11 12.09
C ALA A 373 0.61 27.86 12.03
N ARG A 374 0.53 29.08 12.60
CA ARG A 374 -0.66 29.95 12.48
C ARG A 374 -0.90 30.37 11.03
N GLU A 375 0.13 30.79 10.31
CA GLU A 375 0.01 31.17 8.89
C GLU A 375 -0.46 29.99 8.03
N LEU A 376 0.16 28.82 8.21
CA LEU A 376 -0.21 27.61 7.50
C LEU A 376 -1.65 27.15 7.84
N LEU A 377 -2.04 27.18 9.11
CA LEU A 377 -3.39 26.82 9.55
C LEU A 377 -4.45 27.71 8.90
N GLN A 378 -4.21 29.02 8.83
CA GLN A 378 -5.11 29.96 8.16
C GLN A 378 -5.26 29.62 6.67
N ALA A 379 -4.15 29.35 5.99
CA ALA A 379 -4.18 29.01 4.57
C ALA A 379 -4.92 27.69 4.29
N LEU A 380 -4.65 26.65 5.09
CA LEU A 380 -5.34 25.35 4.97
C LEU A 380 -6.85 25.48 5.25
N SER A 381 -7.24 26.32 6.20
CA SER A 381 -8.64 26.54 6.55
C SER A 381 -9.41 27.29 5.45
N ARG A 382 -8.76 28.21 4.73
CA ARG A 382 -9.38 28.91 3.58
C ARG A 382 -9.71 27.95 2.45
N ILE A 383 -8.80 27.00 2.15
CA ILE A 383 -9.06 25.98 1.12
C ILE A 383 -10.19 25.05 1.53
N GLU A 384 -10.26 24.68 2.81
CA GLU A 384 -11.40 23.91 3.29
C GLU A 384 -12.70 24.70 3.13
N GLN A 385 -12.72 25.98 3.48
CA GLN A 385 -13.90 26.84 3.33
C GLN A 385 -14.30 27.04 1.86
N SER A 386 -13.35 27.28 0.94
CA SER A 386 -13.65 27.38 -0.50
C SER A 386 -14.17 26.07 -1.07
N ASN A 387 -13.58 24.94 -0.67
CA ASN A 387 -14.06 23.61 -1.04
C ASN A 387 -15.41 23.28 -0.39
N THR A 388 -15.74 23.90 0.75
CA THR A 388 -17.03 23.76 1.43
C THR A 388 -18.08 24.65 0.77
N GLU A 389 -17.74 25.84 0.28
CA GLU A 389 -18.63 26.69 -0.51
C GLU A 389 -18.96 26.09 -1.88
N ASP A 390 -17.99 25.45 -2.54
CA ASP A 390 -18.21 24.67 -3.77
C ASP A 390 -18.91 23.31 -3.52
N SER A 391 -19.16 22.92 -2.26
CA SER A 391 -19.83 21.65 -1.91
C SER A 391 -21.06 21.78 -1.01
N VAL A 392 -21.47 23.00 -0.63
CA VAL A 392 -22.74 23.25 0.06
C VAL A 392 -23.75 23.75 -0.97
N PRO A 393 -24.76 22.95 -1.34
CA PRO A 393 -25.74 23.37 -2.33
C PRO A 393 -26.50 24.61 -1.84
N SER A 394 -26.52 25.66 -2.67
CA SER A 394 -27.24 26.92 -2.39
C SER A 394 -28.73 26.66 -2.05
N HIS A 395 -29.41 27.63 -1.43
CA HIS A 395 -30.85 27.49 -1.14
C HIS A 395 -31.66 27.15 -2.39
N ASP A 396 -31.31 27.75 -3.53
CA ASP A 396 -31.97 27.50 -4.81
C ASP A 396 -31.58 26.15 -5.41
N HIS A 397 -30.32 25.71 -5.24
CA HIS A 397 -29.90 24.35 -5.59
C HIS A 397 -30.69 23.29 -4.80
N ARG A 398 -30.86 23.47 -3.48
CA ARG A 398 -31.64 22.54 -2.65
C ARG A 398 -33.13 22.54 -3.02
N ARG A 399 -33.70 23.69 -3.37
CA ARG A 399 -35.08 23.78 -3.86
C ARG A 399 -35.24 23.09 -5.21
N LEU A 400 -34.31 23.30 -6.13
CA LEU A 400 -34.31 22.67 -7.45
C LEU A 400 -34.11 21.16 -7.34
N SER A 401 -33.14 20.69 -6.55
CA SER A 401 -32.93 19.27 -6.24
C SER A 401 -34.18 18.61 -5.65
N LYS A 402 -34.90 19.27 -4.74
CA LYS A 402 -36.19 18.77 -4.22
C LYS A 402 -37.27 18.71 -5.30
N ALA A 403 -37.37 19.75 -6.14
CA ALA A 403 -38.35 19.78 -7.23
C ALA A 403 -38.07 18.71 -8.31
N MET A 404 -36.80 18.51 -8.68
CA MET A 404 -36.33 17.44 -9.56
C MET A 404 -36.66 16.07 -8.97
N ALA A 405 -36.33 15.84 -7.70
CA ALA A 405 -36.66 14.59 -7.02
C ALA A 405 -38.17 14.34 -7.01
N TYR A 406 -38.99 15.37 -6.74
CA TYR A 406 -40.45 15.22 -6.70
C TYR A 406 -41.02 14.81 -8.06
N GLN A 407 -40.60 15.48 -9.14
CA GLN A 407 -41.03 15.13 -10.50
C GLN A 407 -40.57 13.73 -10.88
N LEU A 408 -39.30 13.40 -10.63
CA LEU A 408 -38.73 12.11 -11.01
C LEU A 408 -39.26 10.92 -10.17
N ARG A 409 -39.75 11.17 -8.95
CA ARG A 409 -40.17 10.11 -8.01
C ARG A 409 -41.68 9.92 -7.93
N HIS A 410 -42.46 10.98 -8.11
CA HIS A 410 -43.86 11.00 -7.70
C HIS A 410 -44.81 11.40 -8.80
N ASP A 411 -44.54 12.48 -9.54
CA ASP A 411 -45.61 13.16 -10.29
C ASP A 411 -45.22 13.63 -11.70
N GLY A 412 -44.01 13.28 -12.17
CA GLY A 412 -43.52 13.64 -13.51
C GLY A 412 -44.48 13.33 -14.65
N PRO A 413 -45.06 12.11 -14.74
CA PRO A 413 -45.96 11.75 -15.84
C PRO A 413 -47.20 12.63 -15.95
N ASN A 414 -47.74 13.12 -14.82
CA ASN A 414 -48.89 14.02 -14.81
C ASN A 414 -48.51 15.46 -15.22
N ASN A 415 -47.23 15.81 -15.13
CA ASN A 415 -46.68 17.13 -15.45
C ASN A 415 -45.98 17.16 -16.82
N GLY A 416 -46.25 16.19 -17.70
CA GLY A 416 -45.69 16.13 -19.04
C GLY A 416 -44.24 15.63 -19.11
N VAL A 417 -43.71 15.06 -18.01
CA VAL A 417 -42.40 14.43 -17.95
C VAL A 417 -42.59 12.92 -18.05
N ALA A 418 -42.43 12.36 -19.25
CA ALA A 418 -42.52 10.91 -19.44
C ALA A 418 -41.35 10.21 -18.75
N ILE A 419 -41.66 9.36 -17.76
CA ILE A 419 -40.69 8.56 -17.03
C ILE A 419 -40.80 7.13 -17.50
N ASP A 420 -39.69 6.56 -17.97
CA ASP A 420 -39.67 5.18 -18.43
C ASP A 420 -39.62 4.18 -17.27
N LYS A 421 -39.73 2.89 -17.63
CA LYS A 421 -39.77 1.78 -16.66
C LYS A 421 -38.53 1.68 -15.76
N THR A 422 -37.43 2.35 -16.13
CA THR A 422 -36.15 2.37 -15.39
C THR A 422 -35.91 3.68 -14.62
N GLY A 423 -36.91 4.57 -14.61
CA GLY A 423 -36.91 5.84 -13.89
C GLY A 423 -36.31 7.01 -14.66
N PHE A 424 -35.88 6.84 -15.92
CA PHE A 424 -35.26 7.91 -16.71
C PHE A 424 -36.30 8.77 -17.42
N ALA A 425 -36.10 10.09 -17.34
CA ALA A 425 -36.81 11.11 -18.08
C ALA A 425 -35.87 11.87 -19.02
N SER A 426 -36.40 12.47 -20.09
CA SER A 426 -35.66 13.45 -20.91
C SER A 426 -35.31 14.67 -20.05
N MET A 427 -34.04 15.13 -20.11
CA MET A 427 -33.64 16.35 -19.41
C MET A 427 -34.40 17.58 -19.92
N ASP A 428 -34.70 17.66 -21.22
CA ASP A 428 -35.42 18.78 -21.81
C ASP A 428 -36.89 18.84 -21.36
N ASP A 429 -37.52 17.68 -21.19
CA ASP A 429 -38.90 17.62 -20.72
C ASP A 429 -38.99 17.98 -19.23
N LEU A 430 -38.02 17.52 -18.43
CA LEU A 430 -37.92 17.88 -17.02
C LEU A 430 -37.61 19.38 -16.85
N ALA A 431 -36.71 19.93 -17.66
CA ALA A 431 -36.35 21.35 -17.67
C ALA A 431 -37.57 22.23 -18.00
N ARG A 432 -38.35 21.82 -19.01
CA ARG A 432 -39.59 22.50 -19.40
C ARG A 432 -40.66 22.47 -18.31
N ALA A 433 -40.84 21.33 -17.65
CA ALA A 433 -41.79 21.18 -16.54
C ALA A 433 -41.40 22.02 -15.31
N LEU A 434 -40.10 22.16 -15.04
CA LEU A 434 -39.57 22.94 -13.92
C LEU A 434 -39.30 24.42 -14.28
N LYS A 435 -39.48 24.81 -15.55
CA LYS A 435 -39.21 26.17 -16.09
C LYS A 435 -37.78 26.64 -15.82
N VAL A 436 -36.82 25.76 -16.02
CA VAL A 436 -35.38 26.03 -15.89
C VAL A 436 -34.63 25.56 -17.13
N ASP A 437 -33.38 25.99 -17.27
CA ASP A 437 -32.47 25.50 -18.31
C ASP A 437 -31.94 24.09 -17.94
N SER A 438 -31.73 23.21 -18.93
CA SER A 438 -31.24 21.84 -18.72
C SER A 438 -29.82 21.83 -18.15
N SER A 439 -29.02 22.86 -18.43
CA SER A 439 -27.69 23.06 -17.82
C SER A 439 -27.73 23.19 -16.30
N HIS A 440 -28.79 23.80 -15.74
CA HIS A 440 -28.97 23.89 -14.29
C HIS A 440 -29.36 22.55 -13.65
N LEU A 441 -30.07 21.68 -14.38
CA LEU A 441 -30.40 20.33 -13.91
C LEU A 441 -29.16 19.44 -13.85
N LEU A 442 -28.31 19.53 -14.87
CA LEU A 442 -27.04 18.79 -14.93
C LEU A 442 -26.11 19.20 -13.78
N ALA A 443 -25.99 20.51 -13.52
CA ALA A 443 -25.20 21.03 -12.40
C ALA A 443 -25.71 20.56 -11.01
N VAL A 444 -27.03 20.34 -10.85
CA VAL A 444 -27.60 19.74 -9.63
C VAL A 444 -27.33 18.23 -9.56
N ALA A 445 -27.37 17.54 -10.68
CA ALA A 445 -27.19 16.09 -10.73
C ALA A 445 -25.73 15.65 -10.50
N GLU A 446 -24.76 16.43 -10.97
CA GLU A 446 -23.32 16.11 -10.87
C GLU A 446 -22.66 16.64 -9.58
N HIS A 447 -23.43 17.28 -8.69
CA HIS A 447 -22.89 17.90 -7.49
C HIS A 447 -22.37 16.85 -6.47
N PRO A 448 -21.08 16.89 -6.07
CA PRO A 448 -20.44 15.81 -5.33
C PRO A 448 -20.94 15.65 -3.88
N GLY A 449 -21.66 16.64 -3.36
CA GLY A 449 -22.25 16.63 -2.01
C GLY A 449 -23.54 15.80 -1.86
N GLU A 450 -24.26 15.49 -2.94
CA GLU A 450 -25.55 14.79 -2.88
C GLU A 450 -25.77 13.88 -4.11
N PRO A 451 -25.25 12.63 -4.14
CA PRO A 451 -25.46 11.70 -5.27
C PRO A 451 -26.90 11.16 -5.26
N ARG A 452 -27.86 11.98 -5.70
CA ARG A 452 -29.30 11.66 -5.74
C ARG A 452 -29.82 11.34 -7.14
N PHE A 453 -29.07 11.71 -8.16
CA PHE A 453 -29.46 11.63 -9.55
C PHE A 453 -28.38 10.95 -10.38
N GLU A 454 -28.81 10.31 -11.47
CA GLU A 454 -27.93 9.74 -12.49
C GLU A 454 -28.31 10.36 -13.82
N VAL A 455 -27.30 10.80 -14.57
CA VAL A 455 -27.44 11.33 -15.93
C VAL A 455 -26.77 10.38 -16.91
N ARG A 456 -27.47 10.03 -17.99
CA ARG A 456 -26.95 9.21 -19.09
C ARG A 456 -27.61 9.62 -20.40
N ASP A 457 -26.81 9.94 -21.41
CA ASP A 457 -27.25 10.25 -22.77
C ASP A 457 -28.42 11.26 -22.82
N GLU A 458 -28.26 12.45 -22.22
CA GLU A 458 -29.28 13.51 -22.11
C GLU A 458 -30.57 13.14 -21.34
N ARG A 459 -30.51 12.08 -20.53
CA ARG A 459 -31.61 11.62 -19.69
C ARG A 459 -31.19 11.57 -18.24
N ILE A 460 -32.14 11.82 -17.35
CA ILE A 460 -31.91 11.92 -15.90
C ILE A 460 -32.92 11.06 -15.13
N ARG A 461 -32.45 10.41 -14.07
CA ARG A 461 -33.30 9.72 -13.10
C ARG A 461 -32.92 10.04 -11.67
N ALA A 462 -33.87 9.90 -10.75
CA ALA A 462 -33.55 9.85 -9.32
C ALA A 462 -33.08 8.42 -8.96
N LEU A 463 -32.05 8.31 -8.14
CA LEU A 463 -31.44 7.03 -7.75
C LEU A 463 -32.26 6.21 -6.75
N TYR A 464 -33.22 6.83 -6.05
CA TYR A 464 -34.05 6.19 -5.03
C TYR A 464 -35.32 7.01 -4.75
N GLY A 465 -36.26 6.46 -3.97
CA GLY A 465 -37.38 7.21 -3.37
C GLY A 465 -38.64 7.36 -4.22
N HIS A 466 -38.85 6.48 -5.22
CA HIS A 466 -39.96 6.54 -6.16
C HIS A 466 -41.28 6.02 -5.56
N THR A 467 -42.39 6.71 -5.83
CA THR A 467 -43.76 6.18 -5.66
C THR A 467 -44.41 5.83 -6.99
N LEU A 468 -43.84 6.28 -8.11
CA LEU A 468 -44.18 5.81 -9.44
C LEU A 468 -43.77 4.34 -9.60
N ASN A 469 -44.50 3.58 -10.41
CA ASN A 469 -44.19 2.18 -10.69
C ASN A 469 -42.99 2.07 -11.65
N VAL A 470 -41.81 2.41 -11.14
CA VAL A 470 -40.53 2.37 -11.83
C VAL A 470 -39.60 1.39 -11.13
N VAL A 471 -38.86 0.63 -11.92
CA VAL A 471 -37.85 -0.31 -11.42
C VAL A 471 -36.53 0.44 -11.41
N VAL A 472 -36.20 1.06 -10.28
CA VAL A 472 -34.94 1.81 -10.11
C VAL A 472 -33.90 0.86 -9.56
N GLU A 473 -33.24 0.19 -10.48
CA GLU A 473 -32.03 -0.56 -10.24
C GLU A 473 -30.92 0.45 -9.86
N ALA A 474 -30.50 0.46 -8.59
CA ALA A 474 -29.09 0.73 -8.30
C ALA A 474 -28.33 -0.31 -9.14
N GLY A 475 -27.71 0.17 -10.21
CA GLY A 475 -27.66 -0.52 -11.49
C GLY A 475 -27.24 -1.98 -11.40
N ILE A 476 -28.01 -2.87 -12.04
CA ILE A 476 -27.49 -4.16 -12.49
C ILE A 476 -28.20 -4.59 -13.77
N LYS A 477 -27.80 -4.02 -14.91
CA LYS A 477 -27.69 -4.86 -16.11
C LYS A 477 -26.45 -5.72 -15.93
N VAL A 478 -26.61 -6.89 -15.33
CA VAL A 478 -25.66 -7.96 -15.57
C VAL A 478 -26.38 -8.94 -16.47
N GLY A 479 -25.97 -8.99 -17.75
CA GLY A 479 -26.27 -10.18 -18.55
C GLY A 479 -25.81 -11.40 -17.76
N THR A 480 -26.58 -12.48 -17.77
CA THR A 480 -26.31 -13.71 -17.00
C THR A 480 -24.81 -13.95 -16.90
N PRO A 481 -24.21 -13.87 -15.69
CA PRO A 481 -22.76 -13.90 -15.56
C PRO A 481 -22.27 -15.21 -16.16
N THR A 482 -21.20 -15.17 -16.96
CA THR A 482 -20.64 -16.41 -17.52
C THR A 482 -19.98 -17.28 -16.44
N ALA A 483 -19.64 -16.68 -15.29
CA ALA A 483 -19.17 -17.34 -14.08
C ALA A 483 -19.43 -16.45 -12.86
N LEU A 484 -19.61 -17.09 -11.69
CA LEU A 484 -19.57 -16.42 -10.38
C LEU A 484 -18.41 -16.98 -9.57
N TYR A 485 -17.90 -16.16 -8.66
CA TYR A 485 -16.73 -16.44 -7.84
C TYR A 485 -17.00 -16.15 -6.37
N HIS A 486 -16.42 -16.96 -5.50
CA HIS A 486 -16.37 -16.73 -4.07
C HIS A 486 -14.92 -16.63 -3.59
N GLY A 487 -14.61 -15.54 -2.90
CA GLY A 487 -13.33 -15.33 -2.24
C GLY A 487 -13.31 -15.92 -0.83
N SER A 488 -12.43 -16.88 -0.58
CA SER A 488 -12.22 -17.47 0.75
C SER A 488 -10.73 -17.59 1.06
N SER A 489 -10.37 -18.31 2.13
CA SER A 489 -8.96 -18.58 2.47
C SER A 489 -8.63 -20.07 2.47
N TRP A 490 -7.38 -20.41 2.16
CA TRP A 490 -6.88 -21.79 2.17
C TRP A 490 -7.12 -22.50 3.50
N SER A 491 -7.06 -21.76 4.63
CA SER A 491 -7.25 -22.31 5.97
C SER A 491 -8.63 -22.94 6.22
N VAL A 492 -9.65 -22.58 5.43
CA VAL A 492 -11.01 -23.12 5.56
C VAL A 492 -11.40 -24.00 4.37
N LEU A 493 -10.46 -24.32 3.48
CA LEU A 493 -10.75 -25.09 2.28
C LEU A 493 -11.29 -26.49 2.62
N ASP A 494 -10.72 -27.19 3.61
CA ASP A 494 -11.19 -28.52 4.01
C ASP A 494 -12.66 -28.50 4.46
N ALA A 495 -13.06 -27.45 5.19
CA ALA A 495 -14.46 -27.25 5.60
C ALA A 495 -15.35 -26.96 4.39
N ILE A 496 -14.88 -26.18 3.42
CA ILE A 496 -15.62 -25.87 2.19
C ILE A 496 -15.77 -27.11 1.30
N ILE A 497 -14.73 -27.94 1.17
CA ILE A 497 -14.77 -29.20 0.41
C ILE A 497 -15.79 -30.15 1.04
N LYS A 498 -15.89 -30.16 2.37
CA LYS A 498 -16.80 -31.04 3.09
C LYS A 498 -18.25 -30.52 3.09
N ASP A 499 -18.45 -29.26 3.44
CA ASP A 499 -19.74 -28.71 3.84
C ASP A 499 -20.28 -27.66 2.85
N GLY A 500 -19.48 -27.27 1.86
CA GLY A 500 -19.81 -26.23 0.88
C GLY A 500 -19.56 -24.82 1.42
N VAL A 501 -19.94 -23.81 0.64
CA VAL A 501 -19.90 -22.42 1.08
C VAL A 501 -21.21 -22.09 1.80
N ASN A 502 -21.10 -21.80 3.10
CA ASN A 502 -22.21 -21.45 3.96
C ASN A 502 -22.19 -19.95 4.32
N PRO A 503 -23.34 -19.34 4.65
CA PRO A 503 -23.44 -17.89 4.88
C PRO A 503 -22.79 -17.44 6.20
N MET A 504 -22.48 -18.39 7.10
CA MET A 504 -21.80 -18.14 8.39
C MET A 504 -22.57 -17.12 9.23
N GLN A 505 -21.93 -16.02 9.66
CA GLN A 505 -22.58 -14.94 10.42
C GLN A 505 -23.49 -14.05 9.56
N ARG A 506 -23.49 -14.23 8.23
CA ARG A 506 -24.35 -13.47 7.30
C ARG A 506 -25.64 -14.24 7.03
N ARG A 507 -26.61 -13.55 6.43
CA ARG A 507 -27.87 -14.18 5.99
C ARG A 507 -27.72 -15.01 4.72
N MET A 508 -26.81 -14.62 3.83
CA MET A 508 -26.59 -15.25 2.52
C MET A 508 -25.09 -15.28 2.19
N VAL A 509 -24.68 -16.22 1.35
CA VAL A 509 -23.34 -16.28 0.75
C VAL A 509 -23.23 -15.16 -0.27
N HIS A 510 -22.15 -14.38 -0.23
CA HIS A 510 -21.87 -13.35 -1.24
C HIS A 510 -20.92 -13.91 -2.31
N LEU A 511 -21.22 -13.59 -3.57
CA LEU A 511 -20.50 -13.99 -4.77
C LEU A 511 -20.22 -12.75 -5.63
N THR A 512 -19.22 -12.80 -6.49
CA THR A 512 -18.90 -11.74 -7.47
C THR A 512 -18.67 -12.33 -8.86
N ASN A 513 -18.99 -11.62 -9.93
CA ASN A 513 -18.64 -12.03 -11.29
C ASN A 513 -17.22 -11.56 -11.69
N ILE A 514 -16.50 -10.87 -10.80
CA ILE A 514 -15.14 -10.36 -11.01
C ILE A 514 -14.17 -11.18 -10.14
N ALA A 515 -13.37 -12.05 -10.76
CA ALA A 515 -12.40 -12.89 -10.04
C ALA A 515 -11.41 -12.07 -9.18
N GLY A 516 -11.00 -10.89 -9.63
CA GLY A 516 -10.13 -9.98 -8.88
C GLY A 516 -10.75 -9.49 -7.56
N GLU A 517 -12.06 -9.26 -7.52
CA GLU A 517 -12.76 -8.88 -6.28
C GLU A 517 -12.85 -10.06 -5.31
N ALA A 518 -13.05 -11.28 -5.83
CA ALA A 518 -13.02 -12.49 -5.00
C ALA A 518 -11.64 -12.68 -4.34
N VAL A 519 -10.55 -12.42 -5.07
CA VAL A 519 -9.19 -12.41 -4.49
C VAL A 519 -9.09 -11.40 -3.34
N ALA A 520 -9.54 -10.16 -3.56
CA ALA A 520 -9.48 -9.10 -2.54
C ALA A 520 -10.30 -9.44 -1.28
N VAL A 521 -11.46 -10.08 -1.44
CA VAL A 521 -12.30 -10.55 -0.32
C VAL A 521 -11.61 -11.69 0.44
N GLY A 522 -11.03 -12.66 -0.26
CA GLY A 522 -10.30 -13.78 0.35
C GLY A 522 -9.04 -13.34 1.11
N ALA A 523 -8.32 -12.36 0.55
CA ALA A 523 -7.06 -11.85 1.11
C ALA A 523 -7.21 -11.26 2.52
N ARG A 524 -8.41 -10.74 2.85
CA ARG A 524 -8.73 -10.23 4.20
C ARG A 524 -8.73 -11.33 5.27
N LYS A 525 -8.81 -12.60 4.87
CA LYS A 525 -8.92 -13.77 5.75
C LYS A 525 -7.67 -14.67 5.71
N GLY A 526 -6.56 -14.18 5.13
CA GLY A 526 -5.32 -14.94 4.95
C GLY A 526 -5.03 -15.21 3.47
N ALA A 527 -4.33 -16.31 3.17
CA ALA A 527 -4.00 -16.69 1.81
C ALA A 527 -5.29 -16.97 0.99
N PRO A 528 -5.58 -16.20 -0.07
CA PRO A 528 -6.86 -16.28 -0.75
C PRO A 528 -6.99 -17.55 -1.61
N ILE A 529 -8.17 -18.16 -1.59
CA ILE A 529 -8.65 -19.06 -2.64
C ILE A 529 -9.81 -18.38 -3.37
N VAL A 530 -9.89 -18.62 -4.68
CA VAL A 530 -11.06 -18.26 -5.48
C VAL A 530 -11.76 -19.53 -5.92
N LEU A 531 -13.03 -19.62 -5.58
CA LEU A 531 -13.89 -20.74 -5.97
C LEU A 531 -14.81 -20.23 -7.08
N ALA A 532 -14.78 -20.85 -8.26
CA ALA A 532 -15.84 -20.64 -9.24
C ALA A 532 -17.05 -21.51 -8.91
N ILE A 533 -18.22 -20.97 -9.23
CA ILE A 533 -19.49 -21.64 -9.05
C ILE A 533 -19.89 -22.19 -10.42
N ASP A 534 -19.80 -23.50 -10.59
CA ASP A 534 -20.04 -24.17 -11.88
C ASP A 534 -21.53 -24.12 -12.27
N GLN A 535 -22.42 -24.02 -11.28
CA GLN A 535 -23.87 -23.91 -11.45
C GLN A 535 -24.44 -22.91 -10.44
N PHE A 536 -24.88 -21.74 -10.93
CA PHE A 536 -25.32 -20.62 -10.10
C PHE A 536 -26.79 -20.23 -10.35
N HIS A 537 -27.64 -21.17 -10.78
CA HIS A 537 -29.06 -20.93 -11.06
C HIS A 537 -29.84 -20.38 -9.84
N ASP A 538 -29.33 -20.65 -8.63
CA ASP A 538 -29.93 -20.25 -7.37
C ASP A 538 -29.30 -18.95 -6.79
N ALA A 539 -28.45 -18.27 -7.57
CA ALA A 539 -27.79 -17.02 -7.16
C ALA A 539 -28.54 -15.79 -7.69
N GLU A 540 -28.87 -14.87 -6.79
CA GLU A 540 -29.64 -13.66 -7.11
C GLU A 540 -28.72 -12.42 -7.12
N PRO A 541 -28.79 -11.55 -8.15
CA PRO A 541 -28.02 -10.31 -8.18
C PRO A 541 -28.52 -9.33 -7.11
N VAL A 542 -27.61 -8.68 -6.39
CA VAL A 542 -27.95 -7.72 -5.32
C VAL A 542 -27.27 -6.36 -5.46
N ALA A 543 -26.11 -6.29 -6.13
CA ALA A 543 -25.45 -5.04 -6.53
C ALA A 543 -24.59 -5.29 -7.79
N GLU A 544 -24.09 -4.23 -8.43
CA GLU A 544 -23.19 -4.38 -9.58
C GLU A 544 -22.00 -5.24 -9.17
N GLY A 545 -21.80 -6.34 -9.88
CA GLY A 545 -20.73 -7.28 -9.57
C GLY A 545 -20.98 -8.18 -8.34
N ILE A 546 -22.14 -8.14 -7.69
CA ILE A 546 -22.43 -8.91 -6.46
C ILE A 546 -23.72 -9.73 -6.57
N TRP A 547 -23.61 -11.03 -6.25
CA TRP A 547 -24.71 -11.98 -6.15
C TRP A 547 -24.79 -12.58 -4.76
N VAL A 548 -25.96 -13.11 -4.40
CA VAL A 548 -26.15 -13.86 -3.18
C VAL A 548 -26.81 -15.21 -3.41
N ALA A 549 -26.45 -16.20 -2.60
CA ALA A 549 -27.08 -17.52 -2.59
C ALA A 549 -27.27 -18.01 -1.14
N PRO A 550 -28.28 -18.86 -0.84
CA PRO A 550 -28.48 -19.41 0.50
C PRO A 550 -27.26 -20.22 0.99
N CYS A 551 -26.74 -21.09 0.13
CA CYS A 551 -25.51 -21.87 0.31
C CYS A 551 -25.03 -22.35 -1.06
N ILE A 552 -23.77 -22.78 -1.16
CA ILE A 552 -23.24 -23.46 -2.35
C ILE A 552 -22.71 -24.83 -1.97
N LEU A 553 -23.26 -25.89 -2.58
CA LEU A 553 -22.85 -27.27 -2.33
C LEU A 553 -21.44 -27.56 -2.86
N PRO A 554 -20.66 -28.45 -2.22
CA PRO A 554 -19.29 -28.79 -2.65
C PRO A 554 -19.17 -29.20 -4.12
N ASN A 555 -20.14 -29.95 -4.64
CA ASN A 555 -20.14 -30.46 -6.01
C ASN A 555 -20.41 -29.38 -7.08
N ARG A 556 -20.62 -28.12 -6.68
CA ARG A 556 -20.77 -26.96 -7.56
C ARG A 556 -19.57 -26.01 -7.51
N LEU A 557 -18.50 -26.40 -6.82
CA LEU A 557 -17.32 -25.58 -6.62
C LEU A 557 -16.15 -26.14 -7.42
N SER A 558 -15.50 -25.27 -8.18
CA SER A 558 -14.18 -25.53 -8.77
C SER A 558 -13.18 -24.53 -8.22
N ILE A 559 -11.98 -25.00 -7.88
CA ILE A 559 -10.89 -24.10 -7.45
C ILE A 559 -10.34 -23.46 -8.71
N VAL A 560 -10.49 -22.15 -8.83
CA VAL A 560 -9.90 -21.40 -9.93
C VAL A 560 -8.61 -20.81 -9.43
N ASN A 561 -7.55 -20.97 -10.21
CA ASN A 561 -6.41 -20.10 -10.08
C ASN A 561 -6.73 -18.79 -10.80
N PRO A 562 -7.13 -17.72 -10.09
CA PRO A 562 -7.52 -16.45 -10.73
C PRO A 562 -6.32 -15.80 -11.45
N PHE A 563 -5.13 -16.39 -11.25
CA PHE A 563 -3.85 -15.94 -11.73
C PHE A 563 -3.35 -16.71 -12.97
N ILE A 564 -4.15 -17.60 -13.55
CA ILE A 564 -3.79 -18.26 -14.81
C ILE A 564 -5.03 -18.21 -15.72
N LYS A 565 -4.94 -17.51 -16.86
CA LYS A 565 -5.87 -17.75 -17.96
C LYS A 565 -5.45 -19.06 -18.61
N GLU A 566 -5.81 -20.18 -18.00
CA GLU A 566 -5.58 -21.48 -18.60
C GLU A 566 -6.50 -21.57 -19.82
N GLY A 567 -5.87 -21.54 -21.00
CA GLY A 567 -6.55 -21.71 -22.27
C GLY A 567 -7.21 -23.07 -22.29
N GLY A 568 -8.52 -23.09 -22.04
CA GLY A 568 -9.42 -24.17 -22.41
C GLY A 568 -9.03 -25.55 -21.89
N SER A 569 -9.08 -25.77 -20.59
CA SER A 569 -9.63 -27.03 -20.03
C SER A 569 -9.80 -26.89 -18.53
N VAL A 570 -11.05 -26.83 -18.11
CA VAL A 570 -11.46 -27.01 -16.71
C VAL A 570 -11.28 -28.49 -16.38
N ARG A 571 -10.52 -28.78 -15.31
CA ARG A 571 -10.91 -29.76 -14.29
C ARG A 571 -10.11 -29.58 -13.00
#